data_AF-S8CGR2-F1
#
_entry.id   AF-S8CGR2-F1
#
_cell.length_a   1.000
_cell.length_b   1.000
_cell.length_c   1.000
_cell.angle_alpha   90.00
_cell.angle_beta   90.00
_cell.angle_gamma   90.00
#
_symmetry.space_group_name_H-M   'P 1'
#
loop_
_entity.id
_entity.type
_entity.pdbx_description
1 polymer ?
#
loop_
_entity_poly.entity_id
_entity_poly.type
_entity_poly.pdbx_seq_one_letter_code
_entity_poly.pdbx_strand_id
1 'polypeptide(L)'
;DPDMLEVGNGGMSFSEYRSHFSIWALMKAPLLIGCDLRSIDSNTLHILGNKEVIAVNQDALGVQGKKITKNGDLEVWGGPLSGNRTVVALWNRGYWQATITATWSELGLHPTAVVNARDLWEHLTISRVKDHISAVVNPHDCKMYVLSP
;
A
#
# COMPACT_ATOMS: atom_id res chain seq x y z
N ASP A 1 7.47 -15.02 5.72
CA ASP A 1 6.19 -15.04 6.44
C ASP A 1 6.30 -14.07 7.62
N PRO A 2 5.65 -12.90 7.56
CA PRO A 2 5.64 -11.92 8.65
C PRO A 2 4.54 -12.16 9.70
N ASP A 3 3.96 -13.37 9.75
CA ASP A 3 2.89 -13.78 10.67
C ASP A 3 1.48 -13.29 10.24
N MET A 4 0.45 -13.74 10.97
CA MET A 4 -0.97 -13.60 10.63
C MET A 4 -1.47 -12.15 10.58
N LEU A 5 -2.62 -11.95 9.92
CA LEU A 5 -3.32 -10.66 9.90
C LEU A 5 -4.12 -10.45 11.19
N GLU A 6 -3.86 -9.33 11.88
CA GLU A 6 -4.56 -8.93 13.11
C GLU A 6 -5.80 -8.05 12.85
N VAL A 7 -6.11 -7.78 11.59
CA VAL A 7 -7.21 -6.89 11.16
C VAL A 7 -8.54 -7.34 11.76
N GLY A 8 -9.12 -6.51 12.62
CA GLY A 8 -10.40 -6.77 13.29
C GLY A 8 -10.32 -7.24 14.74
N ASN A 9 -9.11 -7.42 15.31
CA ASN A 9 -8.94 -7.87 16.70
C ASN A 9 -9.00 -6.74 17.76
N GLY A 10 -9.39 -5.53 17.36
CA GLY A 10 -9.62 -4.38 18.27
C GLY A 10 -8.38 -3.70 18.85
N GLY A 11 -7.17 -4.25 18.69
CA GLY A 11 -5.93 -3.69 19.24
C GLY A 11 -5.31 -2.52 18.46
N MET A 12 -5.84 -2.20 17.28
CA MET A 12 -5.35 -1.14 16.40
C MET A 12 -6.51 -0.33 15.82
N SER A 13 -6.22 0.91 15.41
CA SER A 13 -7.12 1.77 14.67
C SER A 13 -7.32 1.30 13.23
N PHE A 14 -8.35 1.82 12.56
CA PHE A 14 -8.59 1.55 11.15
C PHE A 14 -7.40 1.89 10.25
N SER A 15 -6.75 3.03 10.48
CA SER A 15 -5.57 3.47 9.73
C SER A 15 -4.38 2.52 9.89
N GLU A 16 -4.15 2.04 11.12
CA GLU A 16 -3.10 1.07 11.41
C GLU A 16 -3.37 -0.28 10.74
N TYR A 17 -4.62 -0.77 10.78
CA TYR A 17 -5.00 -1.99 10.07
C TYR A 17 -4.88 -1.85 8.55
N ARG A 18 -5.23 -0.69 8.00
CA ARG A 18 -5.05 -0.39 6.57
C ARG A 18 -3.58 -0.43 6.19
N SER A 19 -2.70 0.19 6.98
CA SER A 19 -1.25 0.13 6.80
C SER A 19 -0.72 -1.30 6.87
N HIS A 20 -1.10 -2.05 7.90
CA HIS A 20 -0.72 -3.45 8.10
C HIS A 20 -1.11 -4.30 6.90
N PHE A 21 -2.38 -4.25 6.46
CA PHE A 21 -2.84 -5.02 5.31
C PHE A 21 -2.13 -4.63 4.00
N SER A 22 -1.90 -3.33 3.79
CA SER A 22 -1.21 -2.80 2.60
C SER A 22 0.24 -3.30 2.52
N ILE A 23 0.97 -3.27 3.63
CA ILE A 23 2.35 -3.72 3.69
C ILE A 23 2.45 -5.25 3.54
N TRP A 24 1.57 -6.02 4.16
CA TRP A 24 1.50 -7.48 3.96
C TRP A 24 1.23 -7.83 2.50
N ALA A 25 0.29 -7.13 1.87
CA ALA A 25 -0.03 -7.32 0.46
C ALA A 25 1.17 -7.02 -0.44
N LEU A 26 1.81 -5.87 -0.24
CA LEU A 26 3.00 -5.43 -0.99
C LEU A 26 4.18 -6.40 -0.81
N MET A 27 4.36 -6.96 0.39
CA MET A 27 5.42 -7.91 0.71
C MET A 27 5.13 -9.34 0.23
N LYS A 28 4.01 -9.60 -0.44
CA LYS A 28 3.57 -10.96 -0.84
C LYS A 28 3.50 -11.92 0.37
N ALA A 29 3.15 -11.38 1.52
CA ALA A 29 2.92 -12.20 2.71
C ALA A 29 1.71 -13.12 2.51
N PRO A 30 1.68 -14.31 3.13
CA PRO A 30 0.44 -15.05 3.28
C PRO A 30 -0.62 -14.17 3.96
N LEU A 31 -1.80 -14.03 3.35
CA LEU A 31 -2.92 -13.24 3.92
C LEU A 31 -3.86 -14.16 4.71
N LEU A 32 -3.37 -14.66 5.85
CA LEU A 32 -4.15 -15.52 6.74
C LEU A 32 -4.93 -14.65 7.73
N ILE A 33 -6.27 -14.69 7.65
CA ILE A 33 -7.15 -13.90 8.52
C ILE A 33 -7.15 -14.49 9.93
N GLY A 34 -6.78 -13.68 10.92
CA GLY A 34 -6.73 -14.08 12.34
C GLY A 34 -7.93 -13.62 13.20
N CYS A 35 -8.96 -12.99 12.62
CA CYS A 35 -10.10 -12.44 13.36
C CYS A 35 -11.39 -13.30 13.26
N ASP A 36 -12.37 -13.04 14.14
CA ASP A 36 -13.65 -13.74 14.14
C ASP A 36 -14.58 -13.25 13.01
N LEU A 37 -14.62 -14.03 11.92
CA LEU A 37 -15.46 -13.74 10.76
C LEU A 37 -16.97 -13.76 11.05
N ARG A 38 -17.42 -14.36 12.16
CA ARG A 38 -18.86 -14.44 12.52
C ARG A 38 -19.39 -13.10 13.01
N SER A 39 -18.50 -12.22 13.47
CA SER A 39 -18.82 -10.92 14.06
C SER A 39 -18.01 -9.78 13.44
N ILE A 40 -17.59 -9.94 12.18
CA ILE A 40 -16.79 -8.94 11.47
C ILE A 40 -17.57 -7.64 11.25
N ASP A 41 -16.98 -6.51 11.59
CA ASP A 41 -17.57 -5.20 11.34
C ASP A 41 -17.32 -4.72 9.89
N SER A 42 -18.04 -3.69 9.47
CA SER A 42 -17.95 -3.16 8.09
C SER A 42 -16.58 -2.60 7.73
N ASN A 43 -15.85 -2.02 8.69
CA ASN A 43 -14.52 -1.46 8.45
C ASN A 43 -13.48 -2.58 8.26
N THR A 44 -13.54 -3.61 9.11
CA THR A 44 -12.70 -4.80 9.00
C THR A 44 -12.96 -5.52 7.67
N LEU A 45 -14.23 -5.68 7.29
CA LEU A 45 -14.60 -6.28 6.00
C LEU A 45 -14.15 -5.41 4.82
N HIS A 46 -14.20 -4.08 4.94
CA HIS A 46 -13.71 -3.16 3.92
C HIS A 46 -12.20 -3.32 3.69
N ILE A 47 -11.41 -3.49 4.75
CA ILE A 47 -9.96 -3.73 4.65
C ILE A 47 -9.68 -5.10 4.03
N LEU A 48 -10.20 -6.16 4.63
CA LEU A 48 -9.92 -7.55 4.21
C LEU A 48 -10.52 -7.89 2.85
N GLY A 49 -11.60 -7.22 2.45
CA GLY A 49 -12.32 -7.43 1.19
C GLY A 49 -11.81 -6.60 0.02
N ASN A 50 -10.78 -5.75 0.19
CA ASN A 50 -10.30 -4.90 -0.88
C ASN A 50 -9.61 -5.71 -1.99
N LYS A 51 -10.34 -5.94 -3.08
CA LYS A 51 -9.90 -6.74 -4.23
C LYS A 51 -8.66 -6.17 -4.93
N GLU A 52 -8.47 -4.85 -4.93
CA GLU A 52 -7.32 -4.22 -5.60
C GLU A 52 -6.03 -4.45 -4.81
N VAL A 53 -6.11 -4.37 -3.48
CA VAL A 53 -4.97 -4.67 -2.59
C VAL A 53 -4.65 -6.17 -2.59
N ILE A 54 -5.67 -7.04 -2.59
CA ILE A 54 -5.48 -8.49 -2.77
C ILE A 54 -4.83 -8.79 -4.12
N ALA A 55 -5.25 -8.13 -5.20
CA ALA A 55 -4.65 -8.33 -6.52
C ALA A 55 -3.17 -7.92 -6.56
N VAL A 56 -2.75 -6.95 -5.75
CA VAL A 56 -1.31 -6.71 -5.53
C VAL A 56 -0.69 -7.93 -4.89
N ASN A 57 -1.20 -8.44 -3.76
CA ASN A 57 -0.61 -9.61 -3.09
C ASN A 57 -0.51 -10.83 -4.03
N GLN A 58 -1.53 -11.06 -4.85
CA GLN A 58 -1.66 -12.21 -5.75
C GLN A 58 -1.12 -11.96 -7.16
N ASP A 59 -0.40 -10.85 -7.37
CA ASP A 59 0.15 -10.52 -8.69
C ASP A 59 1.07 -11.66 -9.21
N ALA A 60 0.86 -12.06 -10.46
CA ALA A 60 1.51 -13.23 -11.06
C ALA A 60 3.04 -13.12 -11.17
N LEU A 61 3.61 -11.90 -11.08
CA LEU A 61 5.05 -11.74 -11.04
C LEU A 61 5.67 -12.27 -9.73
N GLY A 62 4.89 -12.30 -8.64
CA GLY A 62 5.30 -12.91 -7.37
C GLY A 62 6.47 -12.23 -6.67
N VAL A 63 6.89 -11.03 -7.11
CA VAL A 63 8.03 -10.32 -6.54
C VAL A 63 7.62 -9.57 -5.27
N GLN A 64 8.30 -9.87 -4.16
CA GLN A 64 8.16 -9.17 -2.90
C GLN A 64 8.60 -7.71 -3.03
N GLY A 65 7.71 -6.78 -2.68
CA GLY A 65 8.05 -5.37 -2.54
C GLY A 65 8.90 -5.12 -1.29
N LYS A 66 9.61 -3.99 -1.28
CA LYS A 66 10.57 -3.63 -0.24
C LYS A 66 10.48 -2.17 0.13
N LYS A 67 11.07 -1.81 1.26
CA LYS A 67 11.30 -0.41 1.63
C LYS A 67 12.29 0.20 0.65
N ILE A 68 11.92 1.32 0.06
CA ILE A 68 12.72 2.08 -0.90
C ILE A 68 13.47 3.18 -0.17
N THR A 69 12.75 4.00 0.60
CA THR A 69 13.32 5.07 1.42
C THR A 69 12.66 5.17 2.78
N LYS A 70 13.38 5.79 3.73
CA LYS A 70 12.90 6.15 5.05
C LYS A 70 13.49 7.50 5.44
N ASN A 71 12.63 8.45 5.77
CA ASN A 71 13.02 9.75 6.32
C ASN A 71 12.29 9.97 7.65
N GLY A 72 13.00 9.80 8.77
CA GLY A 72 12.37 9.76 10.08
C GLY A 72 11.33 8.64 10.15
N ASP A 73 10.08 9.00 10.45
CA ASP A 73 8.96 8.06 10.51
C ASP A 73 8.19 7.91 9.19
N LEU A 74 8.63 8.58 8.13
CA LEU A 74 7.99 8.54 6.81
C LEU A 74 8.71 7.52 5.93
N GLU A 75 7.97 6.52 5.45
CA GLU A 75 8.52 5.43 4.66
C GLU A 75 7.87 5.35 3.27
N VAL A 76 8.69 5.06 2.26
CA VAL A 76 8.21 4.66 0.93
C VAL A 76 8.54 3.19 0.73
N TRP A 77 7.53 2.40 0.39
CA TRP A 77 7.66 1.01 0.01
C TRP A 77 7.24 0.83 -1.44
N GLY A 78 7.86 -0.09 -2.16
CA GLY A 78 7.52 -0.34 -3.55
C GLY A 78 8.07 -1.64 -4.12
N GLY A 79 7.54 -2.04 -5.26
CA GLY A 79 7.98 -3.23 -5.97
C GLY A 79 7.33 -3.38 -7.35
N PRO A 80 7.95 -4.13 -8.25
CA PRO A 80 7.37 -4.38 -9.56
C PRO A 80 6.17 -5.33 -9.46
N LEU A 81 5.24 -5.15 -10.39
CA LEU A 81 4.12 -6.05 -10.66
C LEU A 81 4.15 -6.48 -12.13
N SER A 82 3.39 -7.52 -12.46
CA SER A 82 3.16 -7.96 -13.84
C SER A 82 2.68 -6.81 -14.75
N GLY A 83 3.08 -6.86 -16.02
CA GLY A 83 2.67 -5.87 -17.03
C GLY A 83 3.37 -4.52 -16.90
N ASN A 84 4.62 -4.50 -16.42
CA ASN A 84 5.42 -3.29 -16.22
C ASN A 84 4.77 -2.26 -15.28
N ARG A 85 3.91 -2.74 -14.37
CA ARG A 85 3.30 -1.91 -13.33
C ARG A 85 4.19 -1.89 -12.09
N THR A 86 3.98 -0.90 -11.24
CA THR A 86 4.70 -0.78 -9.96
C THR A 86 3.71 -0.52 -8.84
N VAL A 87 3.79 -1.27 -7.75
CA VAL A 87 3.09 -0.91 -6.51
C VAL A 87 3.95 0.05 -5.71
N VAL A 88 3.33 1.06 -5.10
CA VAL A 88 3.97 1.94 -4.12
C VAL A 88 3.04 2.15 -2.92
N ALA A 89 3.61 2.14 -1.71
CA ALA A 89 2.92 2.52 -0.49
C ALA A 89 3.69 3.65 0.21
N LEU A 90 2.99 4.72 0.53
CA LEU A 90 3.47 5.87 1.29
C LEU A 90 2.96 5.69 2.73
N TRP A 91 3.84 5.32 3.65
CA TRP A 91 3.47 4.93 5.01
C TRP A 91 4.01 5.95 6.02
N ASN A 92 3.09 6.60 6.74
CA ASN A 92 3.43 7.50 7.84
C ASN A 92 3.38 6.70 9.15
N ARG A 93 4.54 6.44 9.76
CA ARG A 93 4.65 5.79 11.07
C ARG A 93 4.69 6.78 12.24
N GLY A 94 4.64 8.08 11.94
CA GLY A 94 4.73 9.14 12.93
C GLY A 94 3.36 9.52 13.48
N TYR A 95 3.39 10.39 14.49
CA TYR A 95 2.21 10.85 15.22
C TYR A 95 1.51 12.06 14.60
N TRP A 96 2.07 12.65 13.54
CA TRP A 96 1.56 13.85 12.89
C TRP A 96 1.30 13.60 11.42
N GLN A 97 0.29 14.25 10.87
CA GLN A 97 0.03 14.25 9.43
C GLN A 97 1.26 14.80 8.69
N ALA A 98 1.67 14.13 7.61
CA ALA A 98 2.84 14.51 6.84
C ALA A 98 2.62 14.27 5.35
N THR A 99 3.34 15.03 4.52
CA THR A 99 3.41 14.74 3.08
C THR A 99 4.55 13.77 2.83
N ILE A 100 4.27 12.68 2.12
CA ILE A 100 5.26 11.70 1.69
C ILE A 100 5.31 11.74 0.16
N THR A 101 6.52 11.69 -0.40
CA THR A 101 6.76 11.73 -1.84
C THR A 101 7.61 10.53 -2.25
N ALA A 102 7.22 9.87 -3.33
CA ALA A 102 8.01 8.84 -4.00
C ALA A 102 8.30 9.26 -5.44
N THR A 103 9.58 9.33 -5.78
CA THR A 103 10.05 9.73 -7.12
C THR A 103 10.21 8.54 -8.05
N TRP A 104 10.17 8.79 -9.36
CA TRP A 104 10.37 7.73 -10.37
C TRP A 104 11.74 7.08 -10.28
N SER A 105 12.79 7.85 -10.00
CA SER A 105 14.15 7.31 -9.82
C SER A 105 14.23 6.35 -8.63
N GLU A 106 13.60 6.68 -7.50
CA GLU A 106 13.53 5.80 -6.32
C GLU A 106 12.77 4.52 -6.62
N LEU A 107 11.68 4.61 -7.39
CA LEU A 107 10.82 3.47 -7.76
C LEU A 107 11.37 2.65 -8.94
N GLY A 108 12.51 3.03 -9.50
CA GLY A 108 13.10 2.36 -10.67
C GLY A 108 12.31 2.55 -11.98
N LEU A 109 11.49 3.59 -12.05
CA LEU A 109 10.77 4.00 -13.25
C LEU A 109 11.65 4.92 -14.11
N HIS A 110 11.41 4.94 -15.42
CA HIS A 110 12.11 5.87 -16.30
C HIS A 110 11.79 7.33 -15.92
N PRO A 111 12.76 8.26 -15.88
CA PRO A 111 12.51 9.64 -15.46
C PRO A 111 11.42 10.36 -16.25
N THR A 112 11.27 10.05 -17.54
CA THR A 112 10.24 10.62 -18.42
C THR A 112 8.96 9.80 -18.50
N ALA A 113 8.82 8.77 -17.67
CA ALA A 113 7.62 7.93 -17.65
C ALA A 113 6.39 8.77 -17.29
N VAL A 114 5.33 8.56 -18.05
CA VAL A 114 3.99 9.08 -17.77
C VAL A 114 3.15 7.87 -17.40
N VAL A 115 2.57 7.87 -16.20
CA VAL A 115 1.82 6.72 -15.68
C VAL A 115 0.44 7.14 -15.21
N ASN A 116 -0.50 6.20 -15.19
CA ASN A 116 -1.72 6.33 -14.41
C ASN A 116 -1.48 5.78 -13.00
N ALA A 117 -1.78 6.57 -11.98
CA ALA A 117 -1.68 6.17 -10.59
C ALA A 117 -3.08 5.82 -10.06
N ARG A 118 -3.32 4.54 -9.78
CA ARG A 118 -4.56 4.04 -9.18
C ARG A 118 -4.40 4.00 -7.67
N ASP A 119 -5.12 4.84 -6.92
CA ASP A 119 -5.25 4.72 -5.46
C ASP A 119 -6.16 3.54 -5.15
N LEU A 120 -5.63 2.54 -4.44
CA LEU A 120 -6.32 1.27 -4.20
C LEU A 120 -7.32 1.36 -3.05
N TRP A 121 -7.20 2.36 -2.18
CA TRP A 121 -8.09 2.55 -1.04
C TRP A 121 -9.22 3.54 -1.37
N GLU A 122 -8.91 4.57 -2.15
CA GLU A 122 -9.93 5.53 -2.63
C GLU A 122 -10.61 5.07 -3.92
N HIS A 123 -10.10 4.01 -4.57
CA HIS A 123 -10.58 3.52 -5.86
C HIS A 123 -10.63 4.62 -6.94
N LEU A 124 -9.65 5.52 -6.92
CA LEU A 124 -9.56 6.68 -7.79
C LEU A 124 -8.28 6.64 -8.63
N THR A 125 -8.37 7.02 -9.90
CA THR A 125 -7.23 7.04 -10.81
C THR A 125 -6.82 8.47 -11.12
N ILE A 126 -5.56 8.80 -10.82
CA ILE A 126 -4.91 10.03 -11.26
C ILE A 126 -4.19 9.71 -12.56
N SER A 127 -4.63 10.34 -13.65
CA SER A 127 -4.09 10.05 -14.98
C SER A 127 -2.87 10.90 -15.29
N ARG A 128 -1.94 10.36 -16.09
CA ARG A 128 -0.79 11.08 -16.65
C ARG A 128 0.14 11.74 -15.61
N VAL A 129 0.36 11.05 -14.49
CA VAL A 129 1.32 11.45 -13.45
C VAL A 129 2.75 11.34 -14.00
N LYS A 130 3.59 12.31 -13.63
CA LYS A 130 4.99 12.41 -14.06
C LYS A 130 5.87 12.68 -12.85
N ASP A 131 7.15 12.34 -12.98
CA ASP A 131 8.27 12.58 -12.05
C ASP A 131 8.15 11.92 -10.66
N HIS A 132 6.99 12.02 -10.00
CA HIS A 132 6.75 11.53 -8.65
C HIS A 132 5.25 11.37 -8.35
N ILE A 133 4.97 10.70 -7.23
CA ILE A 133 3.66 10.70 -6.57
C ILE A 133 3.82 11.21 -5.14
N SER A 134 2.95 12.13 -4.73
CA SER A 134 2.91 12.69 -3.37
C SER A 134 1.52 12.60 -2.79
N ALA A 135 1.44 12.35 -1.48
CA ALA A 135 0.19 12.38 -0.75
C ALA A 135 0.38 12.90 0.67
N VAL A 136 -0.66 13.54 1.19
CA VAL A 136 -0.79 13.84 2.62
C VAL A 136 -1.29 12.58 3.32
N VAL A 137 -0.55 12.08 4.29
CA VAL A 137 -0.80 10.82 4.97
C VAL A 137 -0.99 11.06 6.46
N ASN A 138 -2.12 10.61 7.00
CA ASN A 138 -2.44 10.72 8.43
C ASN A 138 -1.50 9.89 9.30
N PRO A 139 -1.42 10.17 10.61
CA PRO A 139 -0.65 9.37 11.55
C PRO A 139 -0.99 7.88 11.45
N HIS A 140 0.06 7.03 11.43
CA HIS A 140 -0.02 5.57 11.36
C HIS A 140 -0.72 4.99 10.12
N ASP A 141 -1.03 5.84 9.15
CA ASP A 141 -1.81 5.51 7.97
C ASP A 141 -0.92 5.33 6.73
N CYS A 142 -1.50 4.80 5.66
CA CYS A 142 -0.83 4.72 4.38
C CYS A 142 -1.70 5.14 3.21
N LYS A 143 -1.05 5.53 2.12
CA LYS A 143 -1.63 5.59 0.78
C LYS A 143 -0.97 4.55 -0.10
N MET A 144 -1.75 3.77 -0.85
CA MET A 144 -1.25 2.67 -1.66
C MET A 144 -1.71 2.87 -3.10
N TYR A 145 -0.77 2.83 -4.03
CA TYR A 145 -1.02 3.04 -5.44
C TYR A 145 -0.47 1.89 -6.29
N VAL A 146 -1.15 1.62 -7.41
CA VAL A 146 -0.57 0.92 -8.55
C VAL A 146 -0.32 1.94 -9.66
N LEU A 147 0.93 2.03 -10.07
CA LEU A 147 1.40 2.85 -11.19
C LEU A 147 1.41 1.98 -12.44
N SER A 148 0.72 2.41 -13.48
CA SER A 148 0.66 1.72 -14.78
C SER A 148 1.10 2.65 -15.89
N PRO A 149 2.03 2.24 -16.78
CA PRO A 149 2.40 3.01 -17.97
C PRO A 149 1.21 3.37 -18.87
#